data_AF-A0AAE6RHD4-F1
#
_entry.id   AF-A0AAE6RHD4-F1
#
_cell.length_a   1.000
_cell.length_b   1.000
_cell.length_c   1.000
_cell.angle_alpha   90.00
_cell.angle_beta   90.00
_cell.angle_gamma   90.00
#
_symmetry.space_group_name_H-M   'P 1'
#
loop_
_entity.id
_entity.type
_entity.pdbx_description
1 polymer ?
#
loop_
_entity_poly.entity_id
_entity_poly.type
_entity_poly.pdbx_seq_one_letter_code
_entity_poly.pdbx_strand_id
1 'polypeptide(L)'
;MRARLAVTGLALLAALAGCTSAPQPDAATTGSPTATSSGTPTPSAGTPTASAIASSRLGCDSLLPASRAATALGVTRSTLEGSREVSVRSSGELIREAAEENGGLLRCAWYDEDASITATAAEGAADAFVGRPGVRLATDVEAYGSCTDGSCDVDLLADTTWVSLQLRGAPSDVDLVALATGTAAGARGTLDEPVTATVPACAEILTAEQLAGTAGLAEAIAGAGTGTPTTAAAAAAARAGYASCSWSDATSAAYSGLTVDALPNGDDGWRNLSLTSGLAIPLEPLDGFGEKALTGCAGGVCEIDALADDVWWRVTVTGDPAKAEAVTRAVLANA
;
A
#
# COMPACT_ATOMS: atom_id res chain seq x y z
N MET A 1 38.06 -6.29 -50.33
CA MET A 1 37.56 -7.56 -50.90
C MET A 1 36.55 -8.11 -49.87
N ARG A 2 35.23 -8.23 -50.14
CA ARG A 2 34.51 -9.37 -50.79
C ARG A 2 34.99 -10.73 -50.25
N ALA A 3 34.17 -11.66 -49.74
CA ALA A 3 32.72 -11.93 -49.82
C ALA A 3 32.09 -12.16 -48.40
N ARG A 4 30.78 -12.11 -48.08
CA ARG A 4 29.47 -12.52 -48.66
C ARG A 4 29.12 -14.03 -48.60
N LEU A 5 28.06 -14.37 -47.82
CA LEU A 5 26.92 -15.33 -48.01
C LEU A 5 26.17 -15.40 -46.64
N ALA A 6 24.85 -15.17 -46.45
CA ALA A 6 23.59 -15.73 -47.01
C ALA A 6 23.12 -17.03 -46.24
N VAL A 7 21.83 -17.38 -46.00
CA VAL A 7 20.50 -16.82 -46.37
C VAL A 7 19.31 -17.53 -45.63
N THR A 8 18.15 -16.86 -45.39
CA THR A 8 16.76 -17.37 -45.05
C THR A 8 16.56 -18.31 -43.82
N GLY A 9 15.38 -18.51 -43.17
CA GLY A 9 13.96 -18.12 -43.33
C GLY A 9 13.06 -19.14 -42.55
N LEU A 10 11.71 -19.15 -42.47
CA LEU A 10 10.59 -18.22 -42.77
C LEU A 10 9.25 -18.86 -42.22
N ALA A 11 8.17 -18.09 -41.98
CA ALA A 11 6.79 -18.48 -41.52
C ALA A 11 6.59 -18.75 -40.01
N LEU A 12 5.57 -18.25 -39.28
CA LEU A 12 4.19 -17.78 -39.52
C LEU A 12 3.10 -18.87 -39.43
N LEU A 13 2.27 -18.80 -38.38
CA LEU A 13 1.00 -19.52 -38.25
C LEU A 13 0.03 -18.71 -37.36
N ALA A 14 -0.82 -17.91 -38.02
CA ALA A 14 -2.06 -17.40 -37.42
C ALA A 14 -3.22 -18.21 -38.00
N ALA A 15 -4.16 -18.63 -37.15
CA ALA A 15 -5.37 -19.33 -37.57
C ALA A 15 -6.60 -18.62 -36.97
N LEU A 16 -7.58 -18.36 -37.83
CA LEU A 16 -8.80 -17.58 -37.53
C LEU A 16 -10.01 -18.49 -37.25
N ALA A 17 -11.12 -17.82 -36.91
CA ALA A 17 -12.53 -18.25 -36.92
C ALA A 17 -13.08 -18.78 -35.58
N GLY A 18 -14.32 -18.46 -35.19
CA GLY A 18 -15.33 -17.62 -35.84
C GLY A 18 -16.76 -18.06 -35.52
N CYS A 19 -17.75 -17.23 -35.90
CA CYS A 19 -19.21 -17.45 -35.77
C CYS A 19 -19.81 -17.32 -34.35
N THR A 20 -20.98 -16.75 -34.07
CA THR A 20 -21.83 -15.62 -34.57
C THR A 20 -23.24 -15.82 -34.00
N SER A 21 -23.86 -14.73 -33.52
CA SER A 21 -25.31 -14.45 -33.49
C SER A 21 -26.32 -15.34 -32.71
N ALA A 22 -27.04 -14.71 -31.78
CA ALA A 22 -28.51 -14.80 -31.67
C ALA A 22 -29.08 -13.55 -30.94
N PRO A 23 -30.16 -12.91 -31.42
CA PRO A 23 -30.85 -11.82 -30.72
C PRO A 23 -32.09 -12.27 -29.91
N GLN A 24 -32.61 -11.32 -29.13
CA GLN A 24 -33.87 -11.22 -28.36
C GLN A 24 -35.11 -12.02 -28.87
N PRO A 25 -36.10 -12.27 -27.99
CA PRO A 25 -37.20 -11.31 -27.94
C PRO A 25 -37.77 -11.00 -26.55
N ASP A 26 -38.34 -9.80 -26.42
CA ASP A 26 -39.26 -9.45 -25.34
C ASP A 26 -40.59 -10.17 -25.51
N ALA A 27 -41.23 -10.53 -24.39
CA ALA A 27 -42.66 -10.81 -24.36
C ALA A 27 -43.26 -10.29 -23.04
N ALA A 28 -43.80 -9.07 -23.09
CA ALA A 28 -44.67 -8.59 -22.03
C ALA A 28 -45.98 -9.40 -22.03
N THR A 29 -46.45 -9.84 -20.87
CA THR A 29 -47.85 -10.28 -20.71
C THR A 29 -48.39 -9.83 -19.37
N THR A 30 -49.29 -8.85 -19.42
CA THR A 30 -50.15 -8.40 -18.34
C THR A 30 -51.04 -9.54 -17.83
N GLY A 31 -51.14 -9.71 -16.51
CA GLY A 31 -51.99 -10.74 -15.91
C GLY A 31 -52.12 -10.63 -14.40
N SER A 32 -52.85 -9.63 -13.90
CA SER A 32 -53.44 -9.73 -12.55
C SER A 32 -54.59 -10.74 -12.56
N PRO A 33 -54.63 -11.63 -11.56
CA PRO A 33 -55.90 -11.86 -10.88
C PRO A 33 -55.75 -11.64 -9.37
N THR A 34 -56.66 -10.84 -8.82
CA THR A 34 -56.86 -10.73 -7.38
C THR A 34 -57.51 -12.01 -6.88
N ALA A 35 -56.89 -12.70 -5.91
CA ALA A 35 -57.52 -13.81 -5.19
C ALA A 35 -57.15 -13.74 -3.71
N THR A 36 -58.10 -13.30 -2.89
CA THR A 36 -57.97 -13.29 -1.43
C THR A 36 -58.22 -14.70 -0.90
N SER A 37 -57.25 -15.30 -0.22
CA SER A 37 -57.46 -16.52 0.56
C SER A 37 -56.72 -16.43 1.90
N SER A 38 -57.48 -16.38 2.99
CA SER A 38 -56.97 -16.37 4.36
C SER A 38 -56.34 -17.72 4.73
N GLY A 39 -55.11 -17.71 5.26
CA GLY A 39 -54.40 -18.91 5.69
C GLY A 39 -53.33 -18.60 6.73
N THR A 40 -53.65 -18.86 8.00
CA THR A 40 -52.74 -18.75 9.17
C THR A 40 -51.72 -19.91 9.14
N PRO A 41 -50.47 -19.77 9.64
CA PRO A 41 -49.33 -20.43 9.01
C PRO A 41 -49.10 -21.89 9.45
N THR A 42 -48.46 -22.66 8.57
CA THR A 42 -47.83 -23.95 8.90
C THR A 42 -46.31 -23.76 8.88
N PRO A 43 -45.58 -24.05 9.98
CA PRO A 43 -44.13 -23.96 9.99
C PRO A 43 -43.51 -25.22 9.35
N SER A 44 -43.36 -25.21 8.03
CA SER A 44 -42.53 -26.21 7.35
C SER A 44 -41.06 -25.82 7.49
N ALA A 45 -40.28 -26.68 8.15
CA ALA A 45 -38.83 -26.58 8.20
C ALA A 45 -38.24 -26.76 6.79
N GLY A 46 -38.06 -25.64 6.09
CA GLY A 46 -37.29 -25.56 4.86
C GLY A 46 -35.81 -25.57 5.17
N THR A 47 -35.06 -26.42 4.46
CA THR A 47 -33.61 -26.54 4.48
C THR A 47 -32.92 -25.17 4.63
N PRO A 48 -31.85 -25.04 5.45
CA PRO A 48 -31.03 -23.84 5.41
C PRO A 48 -30.43 -23.74 4.01
N THR A 49 -31.04 -22.90 3.17
CA THR A 49 -30.38 -22.35 2.01
C THR A 49 -29.15 -21.67 2.58
N ALA A 50 -27.96 -22.13 2.17
CA ALA A 50 -26.73 -21.48 2.58
C ALA A 50 -26.86 -20.02 2.15
N SER A 51 -27.13 -19.15 3.13
CA SER A 51 -26.95 -17.73 2.92
C SER A 51 -25.50 -17.62 2.55
N ALA A 52 -25.23 -17.15 1.32
CA ALA A 52 -23.96 -16.51 1.07
C ALA A 52 -23.81 -15.51 2.22
N ILE A 53 -22.88 -15.78 3.13
CA ILE A 53 -22.53 -14.83 4.16
C ILE A 53 -22.04 -13.65 3.35
N ALA A 54 -22.88 -12.61 3.25
CA ALA A 54 -22.49 -11.36 2.65
C ALA A 54 -21.37 -10.88 3.55
N SER A 55 -20.13 -11.14 3.14
CA SER A 55 -18.95 -10.80 3.91
C SER A 55 -19.02 -9.31 4.12
N SER A 56 -19.30 -8.91 5.37
CA SER A 56 -19.43 -7.51 5.70
C SER A 56 -18.06 -6.89 5.48
N ARG A 57 -17.99 -5.94 4.54
CA ARG A 57 -16.78 -5.18 4.27
C ARG A 57 -16.19 -4.70 5.59
N LEU A 58 -14.92 -5.00 5.82
CA LEU A 58 -14.23 -4.59 7.01
C LEU A 58 -14.05 -3.07 6.97
N GLY A 59 -14.38 -2.38 8.07
CA GLY A 59 -14.33 -0.93 8.15
C GLY A 59 -13.96 -0.46 9.54
N CYS A 60 -13.74 0.85 9.71
CA CYS A 60 -13.23 1.36 10.98
C CYS A 60 -14.17 1.17 12.18
N ASP A 61 -15.48 1.18 11.98
CA ASP A 61 -16.45 0.90 13.04
C ASP A 61 -16.41 -0.55 13.55
N SER A 62 -15.91 -1.51 12.77
CA SER A 62 -15.70 -2.89 13.23
C SER A 62 -14.27 -3.12 13.72
N LEU A 63 -13.27 -2.70 12.92
CA LEU A 63 -11.85 -2.88 13.21
C LEU A 63 -11.42 -2.12 14.47
N LEU A 64 -11.69 -0.80 14.54
CA LEU A 64 -11.31 0.06 15.65
C LEU A 64 -12.40 1.12 15.92
N PRO A 65 -13.57 0.74 16.46
CA PRO A 65 -14.61 1.71 16.82
C PRO A 65 -14.12 2.71 17.87
N ALA A 66 -14.52 3.98 17.73
CA ALA A 66 -14.11 5.09 18.60
C ALA A 66 -14.27 4.84 20.10
N SER A 67 -15.24 4.01 20.53
CA SER A 67 -15.37 3.62 21.94
C SER A 67 -14.22 2.74 22.43
N ARG A 68 -13.71 1.81 21.60
CA ARG A 68 -12.55 0.99 21.95
C ARG A 68 -11.26 1.82 21.94
N ALA A 69 -11.12 2.71 20.96
CA ALA A 69 -10.04 3.68 20.91
C ALA A 69 -9.99 4.56 22.18
N ALA A 70 -11.14 5.11 22.59
CA ALA A 70 -11.26 5.93 23.80
C ALA A 70 -10.85 5.15 25.07
N THR A 71 -11.34 3.91 25.22
CA THR A 71 -10.95 3.05 26.34
C THR A 71 -9.45 2.72 26.33
N ALA A 72 -8.86 2.43 25.16
CA ALA A 72 -7.43 2.11 25.05
C ALA A 72 -6.51 3.30 25.33
N LEU A 73 -6.95 4.53 25.00
CA LEU A 73 -6.22 5.76 25.29
C LEU A 73 -6.54 6.36 26.68
N GLY A 74 -7.53 5.82 27.41
CA GLY A 74 -7.95 6.36 28.70
C GLY A 74 -8.71 7.70 28.62
N VAL A 75 -9.18 8.09 27.43
CA VAL A 75 -9.84 9.39 27.17
C VAL A 75 -11.36 9.25 27.01
N THR A 76 -12.06 10.38 26.97
CA THR A 76 -13.50 10.40 26.67
C THR A 76 -13.74 10.26 25.16
N ARG A 77 -14.70 9.42 24.73
CA ARG A 77 -15.05 9.28 23.30
C ARG A 77 -15.37 10.61 22.59
N SER A 78 -15.87 11.60 23.31
CA SER A 78 -16.23 12.92 22.77
C SER A 78 -15.04 13.84 22.46
N THR A 79 -13.82 13.52 22.91
CA THR A 79 -12.60 14.25 22.54
C THR A 79 -11.85 13.61 21.37
N LEU A 80 -12.28 12.43 20.91
CA LEU A 80 -11.64 11.76 19.79
C LEU A 80 -12.06 12.32 18.44
N GLU A 81 -11.07 12.74 17.66
CA GLU A 81 -11.21 13.14 16.26
C GLU A 81 -10.71 12.01 15.33
N GLY A 82 -11.40 11.78 14.21
CA GLY A 82 -11.04 10.74 13.23
C GLY A 82 -9.98 11.16 12.21
N SER A 83 -9.51 12.40 12.28
CA SER A 83 -8.57 13.02 11.33
C SER A 83 -7.83 14.15 12.01
N ARG A 84 -6.57 14.38 11.64
CA ARG A 84 -5.78 15.54 12.08
C ARG A 84 -5.28 16.32 10.86
N GLU A 85 -5.21 17.65 10.98
CA GLU A 85 -4.57 18.48 9.95
C GLU A 85 -3.06 18.18 9.90
N VAL A 86 -2.56 17.76 8.74
CA VAL A 86 -1.14 17.46 8.50
C VAL A 86 -0.52 18.66 7.79
N SER A 87 0.44 19.32 8.43
CA SER A 87 0.93 20.63 8.00
C SER A 87 1.96 20.62 6.86
N VAL A 88 2.72 19.53 6.71
CA VAL A 88 3.69 19.30 5.62
C VAL A 88 3.76 17.80 5.36
N ARG A 89 3.83 17.40 4.08
CA ARG A 89 4.02 16.00 3.65
C ARG A 89 5.19 15.87 2.66
N SER A 90 5.79 14.70 2.57
CA SER A 90 6.72 14.34 1.49
C SER A 90 6.02 13.51 0.41
N SER A 91 6.52 13.58 -0.82
CA SER A 91 6.17 12.66 -1.92
C SER A 91 6.44 11.20 -1.53
N GLY A 92 7.51 10.92 -0.77
CA GLY A 92 7.84 9.59 -0.23
C GLY A 92 6.79 9.03 0.72
N GLU A 93 6.08 9.88 1.47
CA GLU A 93 4.92 9.45 2.26
C GLU A 93 3.67 9.23 1.40
N LEU A 94 3.52 9.96 0.29
CA LEU A 94 2.39 9.83 -0.63
C LEU A 94 2.50 8.57 -1.50
N ILE A 95 3.69 8.25 -2.04
CA ILE A 95 3.90 7.02 -2.82
C ILE A 95 3.72 5.78 -1.95
N ARG A 96 4.17 5.83 -0.70
CA ARG A 96 3.95 4.74 0.26
C ARG A 96 2.48 4.62 0.69
N GLU A 97 1.77 5.73 0.87
CA GLU A 97 0.33 5.69 1.16
C GLU A 97 -0.47 5.11 -0.02
N ALA A 98 -0.15 5.51 -1.26
CA ALA A 98 -0.74 4.94 -2.47
C ALA A 98 -0.41 3.44 -2.61
N ALA A 99 0.81 3.01 -2.27
CA ALA A 99 1.18 1.59 -2.23
C ALA A 99 0.41 0.80 -1.16
N GLU A 100 0.21 1.39 0.02
CA GLU A 100 -0.59 0.82 1.10
C GLU A 100 -2.06 0.67 0.67
N GLU A 101 -2.65 1.68 0.04
CA GLU A 101 -4.01 1.67 -0.50
C GLU A 101 -4.18 0.64 -1.63
N ASN A 102 -3.31 0.67 -2.66
CA ASN A 102 -3.26 -0.35 -3.72
C ASN A 102 -3.11 -1.77 -3.14
N GLY A 103 -2.37 -1.91 -2.04
CA GLY A 103 -2.18 -3.18 -1.33
C GLY A 103 -3.38 -3.71 -0.56
N GLY A 104 -4.50 -2.97 -0.54
CA GLY A 104 -5.72 -3.30 0.19
C GLY A 104 -5.65 -2.99 1.69
N LEU A 105 -4.84 -2.01 2.12
CA LEU A 105 -4.72 -1.64 3.53
C LEU A 105 -5.92 -0.82 4.01
N LEU A 106 -6.62 -1.30 5.05
CA LEU A 106 -7.52 -0.45 5.83
C LEU A 106 -6.74 0.24 6.95
N ARG A 107 -6.68 1.57 6.93
CA ARG A 107 -6.18 2.40 8.03
C ARG A 107 -7.34 3.06 8.78
N CYS A 108 -7.32 2.97 10.10
CA CYS A 108 -8.29 3.57 11.00
C CYS A 108 -7.56 4.27 12.14
N ALA A 109 -7.73 5.57 12.29
CA ALA A 109 -7.04 6.37 13.31
C ALA A 109 -8.01 7.20 14.14
N TRP A 110 -7.66 7.40 15.41
CA TRP A 110 -8.32 8.31 16.33
C TRP A 110 -7.28 9.11 17.10
N TYR A 111 -7.55 10.41 17.26
CA TYR A 111 -6.64 11.39 17.84
C TYR A 111 -7.32 12.14 19.00
N ASP A 112 -6.53 12.44 20.02
CA ASP A 112 -6.80 13.40 21.10
C ASP A 112 -5.67 14.45 21.07
N GLU A 113 -5.62 15.43 21.98
CA GLU A 113 -4.59 16.48 21.96
C GLU A 113 -3.18 15.90 22.17
N ASP A 114 -3.04 14.99 23.14
CA ASP A 114 -1.77 14.37 23.57
C ASP A 114 -1.64 12.88 23.18
N ALA A 115 -2.70 12.25 22.68
CA ALA A 115 -2.77 10.81 22.46
C ALA A 115 -3.31 10.43 21.08
N SER A 116 -2.94 9.25 20.58
CA SER A 116 -3.49 8.71 19.33
C SER A 116 -3.41 7.19 19.26
N ILE A 117 -4.35 6.59 18.54
CA ILE A 117 -4.34 5.16 18.23
C ILE A 117 -4.65 4.94 16.74
N THR A 118 -3.81 4.17 16.08
CA THR A 118 -3.98 3.78 14.67
C THR A 118 -4.04 2.26 14.57
N ALA A 119 -5.09 1.73 13.95
CA ALA A 119 -5.13 0.36 13.44
C ALA A 119 -4.84 0.36 11.94
N THR A 120 -4.07 -0.62 11.49
CA THR A 120 -3.88 -0.93 10.07
C THR A 120 -4.12 -2.41 9.86
N ALA A 121 -4.94 -2.79 8.88
CA ALA A 121 -5.31 -4.18 8.61
C ALA A 121 -5.04 -4.55 7.15
N ALA A 122 -4.34 -5.68 6.94
CA ALA A 122 -4.05 -6.26 5.65
C ALA A 122 -4.47 -7.74 5.63
N GLU A 123 -5.43 -8.07 4.76
CA GLU A 123 -5.85 -9.46 4.48
C GLU A 123 -4.77 -10.24 3.75
N GLY A 124 -4.81 -11.57 3.79
CA GLY A 124 -3.86 -12.43 3.07
C GLY A 124 -2.39 -12.22 3.46
N ALA A 125 -2.12 -11.82 4.71
CA ALA A 125 -0.79 -11.44 5.19
C ALA A 125 -0.19 -12.41 6.24
N ALA A 126 -0.83 -13.56 6.46
CA ALA A 126 -0.46 -14.56 7.45
C ALA A 126 1.00 -15.06 7.32
N ASP A 127 1.48 -15.31 6.10
CA ASP A 127 2.86 -15.79 5.86
C ASP A 127 3.92 -14.77 6.29
N ALA A 128 3.61 -13.47 6.21
CA ALA A 128 4.47 -12.38 6.65
C ALA A 128 4.38 -12.10 8.16
N PHE A 129 3.34 -12.59 8.83
CA PHE A 129 3.12 -12.40 10.27
C PHE A 129 4.14 -13.17 11.14
N VAL A 130 4.83 -14.18 10.60
CA VAL A 130 5.76 -15.00 11.38
C VAL A 130 6.83 -14.14 12.08
N GLY A 131 7.15 -14.49 13.33
CA GLY A 131 8.28 -13.92 14.07
C GLY A 131 8.09 -12.49 14.58
N ARG A 132 6.86 -12.10 14.95
CA ARG A 132 6.59 -10.76 15.51
C ARG A 132 7.45 -10.45 16.75
N PRO A 133 7.91 -9.19 16.92
CA PRO A 133 8.56 -8.74 18.15
C PRO A 133 7.54 -8.62 19.30
N GLY A 134 8.05 -8.51 20.53
CA GLY A 134 7.24 -8.27 21.72
C GLY A 134 6.83 -9.54 22.49
N VAL A 135 5.97 -9.37 23.49
CA VAL A 135 5.49 -10.45 24.36
C VAL A 135 4.20 -11.01 23.78
N ARG A 136 4.11 -12.34 23.64
CA ARG A 136 2.88 -13.01 23.20
C ARG A 136 1.76 -12.76 24.21
N LEU A 137 0.66 -12.21 23.72
CA LEU A 137 -0.51 -11.85 24.53
C LEU A 137 -1.37 -13.09 24.83
N ALA A 138 -2.14 -13.03 25.91
CA ALA A 138 -3.01 -14.13 26.36
C ALA A 138 -4.36 -14.11 25.64
N THR A 139 -4.35 -14.24 24.32
CA THR A 139 -5.51 -14.17 23.42
C THR A 139 -5.81 -15.50 22.73
N ASP A 140 -7.04 -15.67 22.24
CA ASP A 140 -7.44 -16.83 21.43
C ASP A 140 -6.79 -16.84 20.03
N VAL A 141 -6.45 -15.65 19.51
CA VAL A 141 -5.68 -15.47 18.28
C VAL A 141 -4.19 -15.36 18.58
N GLU A 142 -3.35 -15.48 17.55
CA GLU A 142 -1.94 -15.15 17.67
C GLU A 142 -1.78 -13.62 17.74
N ALA A 143 -1.30 -13.11 18.88
CA ALA A 143 -1.06 -11.69 19.09
C ALA A 143 0.18 -11.44 19.96
N TYR A 144 0.85 -10.34 19.70
CA TYR A 144 2.07 -9.87 20.36
C TYR A 144 1.90 -8.40 20.72
N GLY A 145 2.47 -7.99 21.85
CA GLY A 145 2.43 -6.60 22.28
C GLY A 145 3.68 -6.16 23.02
N SER A 146 3.97 -4.87 22.94
CA SER A 146 5.04 -4.21 23.70
C SER A 146 4.69 -2.75 23.96
N CYS A 147 5.07 -2.24 25.13
CA CYS A 147 5.02 -0.81 25.44
C CYS A 147 6.43 -0.29 25.75
N THR A 148 6.69 0.97 25.40
CA THR A 148 7.90 1.72 25.75
C THR A 148 7.53 3.20 25.80
N ASP A 149 7.80 3.85 26.94
CA ASP A 149 7.69 5.30 27.16
C ASP A 149 6.44 5.96 26.53
N GLY A 150 5.25 5.57 27.01
CA GLY A 150 3.96 6.13 26.56
C GLY A 150 3.55 5.74 25.14
N SER A 151 4.30 4.85 24.48
CA SER A 151 3.91 4.21 23.21
C SER A 151 3.67 2.72 23.43
N CYS A 152 2.69 2.15 22.74
CA CYS A 152 2.46 0.71 22.71
C CYS A 152 2.15 0.25 21.29
N ASP A 153 2.68 -0.90 20.91
CA ASP A 153 2.41 -1.54 19.63
C ASP A 153 1.82 -2.93 19.90
N VAL A 154 0.83 -3.34 19.09
CA VAL A 154 0.22 -4.68 19.12
C VAL A 154 0.07 -5.20 17.70
N ASP A 155 0.67 -6.35 17.42
CA ASP A 155 0.46 -7.11 16.18
C ASP A 155 -0.42 -8.32 16.46
N LEU A 156 -1.49 -8.53 15.68
CA LEU A 156 -2.34 -9.71 15.78
C LEU A 156 -2.73 -10.27 14.41
N LEU A 157 -2.99 -11.57 14.36
CA LEU A 157 -3.46 -12.27 13.16
C LEU A 157 -4.87 -12.82 13.42
N ALA A 158 -5.87 -12.21 12.79
CA ALA A 158 -7.25 -12.68 12.80
C ALA A 158 -7.53 -13.44 11.50
N ASP A 159 -7.61 -14.77 11.58
CA ASP A 159 -7.69 -15.68 10.43
C ASP A 159 -6.51 -15.50 9.45
N THR A 160 -6.67 -14.72 8.38
CA THR A 160 -5.56 -14.35 7.46
C THR A 160 -5.22 -12.86 7.48
N THR A 161 -5.93 -12.08 8.28
CA THR A 161 -5.84 -10.63 8.37
C THR A 161 -4.87 -10.23 9.46
N TRP A 162 -3.71 -9.71 9.07
CA TRP A 162 -2.77 -9.09 9.99
C TRP A 162 -3.29 -7.69 10.33
N VAL A 163 -3.50 -7.43 11.63
CA VAL A 163 -3.75 -6.09 12.16
C VAL A 163 -2.55 -5.63 12.98
N SER A 164 -1.96 -4.50 12.61
CA SER A 164 -0.99 -3.76 13.43
C SER A 164 -1.70 -2.56 14.07
N LEU A 165 -1.61 -2.45 15.39
CA LEU A 165 -2.09 -1.34 16.22
C LEU A 165 -0.89 -0.57 16.78
N GLN A 166 -0.92 0.76 16.68
CA GLN A 166 0.04 1.65 17.33
C GLN A 166 -0.70 2.67 18.18
N LEU A 167 -0.27 2.81 19.44
CA LEU A 167 -0.75 3.77 20.42
C LEU A 167 0.38 4.73 20.78
N ARG A 168 0.07 6.02 20.88
CA ARG A 168 0.94 7.09 21.42
C ARG A 168 0.17 7.84 22.51
N GLY A 169 0.84 8.24 23.58
CA GLY A 169 0.18 8.78 24.78
C GLY A 169 -0.61 7.71 25.55
N ALA A 170 -0.22 6.43 25.43
CA ALA A 170 -0.95 5.32 26.04
C ALA A 170 -0.84 5.35 27.59
N PRO A 171 -1.93 5.11 28.34
CA PRO A 171 -1.89 4.92 29.78
C PRO A 171 -0.97 3.77 30.19
N SER A 172 -0.29 3.89 31.33
CA SER A 172 0.63 2.86 31.84
C SER A 172 -0.03 1.54 32.25
N ASP A 173 -1.36 1.55 32.41
CA ASP A 173 -2.23 0.43 32.77
C ASP A 173 -3.09 -0.06 31.59
N VAL A 174 -2.77 0.31 30.35
CA VAL A 174 -3.51 -0.11 29.16
C VAL A 174 -3.55 -1.64 29.00
N ASP A 175 -4.77 -2.19 28.91
CA ASP A 175 -4.97 -3.63 28.70
C ASP A 175 -4.82 -4.00 27.21
N LEU A 176 -3.58 -4.32 26.82
CA LEU A 176 -3.27 -4.79 25.47
C LEU A 176 -3.98 -6.11 25.12
N VAL A 177 -4.30 -6.97 26.10
CA VAL A 177 -4.97 -8.26 25.86
C VAL A 177 -6.43 -8.03 25.51
N ALA A 178 -7.13 -7.15 26.24
CA ALA A 178 -8.50 -6.74 25.90
C ALA A 178 -8.56 -5.98 24.57
N LEU A 179 -7.60 -5.09 24.29
CA LEU A 179 -7.51 -4.38 23.01
C LEU A 179 -7.31 -5.33 21.83
N ALA A 180 -6.36 -6.28 21.94
CA ALA A 180 -6.11 -7.29 20.93
C ALA A 180 -7.34 -8.18 20.71
N THR A 181 -7.94 -8.71 21.79
CA THR A 181 -9.14 -9.57 21.73
C THR A 181 -10.31 -8.87 21.06
N GLY A 182 -10.60 -7.62 21.46
CA GLY A 182 -11.68 -6.83 20.86
C GLY A 182 -11.44 -6.52 19.39
N THR A 183 -10.20 -6.27 19.00
CA THR A 183 -9.82 -5.97 17.60
C THR A 183 -9.85 -7.21 16.73
N ALA A 184 -9.33 -8.34 17.20
CA ALA A 184 -9.42 -9.62 16.50
C ALA A 184 -10.88 -10.06 16.25
N ALA A 185 -11.78 -9.82 17.21
CA ALA A 185 -13.20 -10.10 17.02
C ALA A 185 -13.86 -9.19 15.96
N GLY A 186 -13.40 -7.95 15.83
CA GLY A 186 -13.88 -6.97 14.87
C GLY A 186 -13.23 -7.04 13.48
N ALA A 187 -12.10 -7.74 13.34
CA ALA A 187 -11.34 -7.92 12.11
C ALA A 187 -11.91 -9.02 11.16
N ARG A 188 -13.02 -9.66 11.54
CA ARG A 188 -13.70 -10.71 10.76
C ARG A 188 -14.60 -10.10 9.68
N GLY A 189 -14.01 -9.69 8.57
CA GLY A 189 -14.69 -9.18 7.38
C GLY A 189 -13.88 -9.49 6.12
N THR A 190 -14.17 -8.77 5.04
CA THR A 190 -13.31 -8.70 3.84
C THR A 190 -12.94 -7.27 3.52
N LEU A 191 -11.69 -7.03 3.13
CA LEU A 191 -11.17 -5.74 2.68
C LEU A 191 -11.49 -5.51 1.20
N ASP A 192 -11.05 -4.36 0.67
CA ASP A 192 -11.07 -4.11 -0.76
C ASP A 192 -9.99 -4.96 -1.48
N GLU A 193 -10.31 -5.41 -2.69
CA GLU A 193 -9.44 -6.30 -3.47
C GLU A 193 -8.15 -5.54 -3.87
N PRO A 194 -6.96 -6.07 -3.56
CA PRO A 194 -5.71 -5.38 -3.80
C PRO A 194 -5.31 -5.37 -5.28
N VAL A 195 -4.74 -4.25 -5.73
CA VAL A 195 -4.01 -4.15 -6.99
C VAL A 195 -2.62 -4.74 -6.78
N THR A 196 -2.42 -5.98 -7.22
CA THR A 196 -1.17 -6.72 -7.00
C THR A 196 -0.17 -6.51 -8.14
N ALA A 197 1.11 -6.34 -7.81
CA ALA A 197 2.18 -6.24 -8.79
C ALA A 197 3.48 -6.90 -8.30
N THR A 198 4.40 -7.21 -9.22
CA THR A 198 5.72 -7.74 -8.88
C THR A 198 6.63 -6.61 -8.43
N VAL A 199 7.28 -6.78 -7.27
CA VAL A 199 8.29 -5.84 -6.77
C VAL A 199 9.53 -5.89 -7.69
N PRO A 200 9.96 -4.78 -8.32
CA PRO A 200 11.17 -4.75 -9.13
C PRO A 200 12.42 -4.93 -8.26
N ALA A 201 13.43 -5.67 -8.73
CA ALA A 201 14.66 -5.83 -7.98
C ALA A 201 15.53 -4.57 -8.08
N CYS A 202 16.13 -4.13 -6.97
CA CYS A 202 16.97 -2.92 -6.97
C CYS A 202 18.12 -2.95 -8.00
N ALA A 203 18.68 -4.14 -8.28
CA ALA A 203 19.73 -4.33 -9.28
C ALA A 203 19.25 -4.25 -10.75
N GLU A 204 17.94 -4.32 -10.98
CA GLU A 204 17.30 -4.12 -12.29
C GLU A 204 16.95 -2.63 -12.50
N ILE A 205 16.60 -1.92 -11.42
CA ILE A 205 16.34 -0.47 -11.43
C ILE A 205 17.60 0.33 -11.84
N LEU A 206 18.76 0.01 -11.25
CA LEU A 206 20.06 0.61 -11.61
C LEU A 206 21.19 -0.41 -11.54
N THR A 207 21.99 -0.49 -12.60
CA THR A 207 23.17 -1.37 -12.65
C THR A 207 24.34 -0.76 -11.87
N ALA A 208 25.35 -1.57 -11.54
CA ALA A 208 26.58 -1.10 -10.89
C ALA A 208 27.30 -0.02 -11.72
N GLU A 209 27.29 -0.13 -13.05
CA GLU A 209 27.87 0.85 -13.98
C GLU A 209 27.09 2.17 -13.96
N GLN A 210 25.76 2.12 -13.85
CA GLN A 210 24.92 3.32 -13.73
C GLN A 210 25.10 3.99 -12.36
N LEU A 211 25.24 3.23 -11.28
CA LEU A 211 25.54 3.75 -9.95
C LEU A 211 26.91 4.46 -9.93
N ALA A 212 27.95 3.85 -10.48
CA ALA A 212 29.28 4.44 -10.55
C ALA A 212 29.36 5.64 -11.52
N GLY A 213 28.82 5.49 -12.74
CA GLY A 213 28.97 6.48 -13.81
C GLY A 213 27.93 7.61 -13.81
N THR A 214 26.68 7.31 -13.46
CA THR A 214 25.56 8.27 -13.50
C THR A 214 25.26 8.85 -12.12
N ALA A 215 25.09 7.99 -11.11
CA ALA A 215 24.89 8.43 -9.73
C ALA A 215 26.19 8.89 -9.05
N GLY A 216 27.37 8.59 -9.60
CA GLY A 216 28.66 8.98 -9.04
C GLY A 216 28.99 8.30 -7.71
N LEU A 217 28.44 7.10 -7.48
CA LEU A 217 28.69 6.24 -6.32
C LEU A 217 29.71 5.17 -6.75
N ALA A 218 30.99 5.50 -6.64
CA ALA A 218 32.09 4.67 -7.15
C ALA A 218 32.22 3.35 -6.37
N GLU A 219 31.97 3.39 -5.06
CA GLU A 219 31.88 2.21 -4.19
C GLU A 219 30.46 2.12 -3.61
N ALA A 220 29.45 2.02 -4.49
CA ALA A 220 28.04 1.96 -4.11
C ALA A 220 27.72 0.77 -3.19
N ILE A 221 27.37 1.07 -1.93
CA ILE A 221 26.83 0.14 -0.96
C ILE A 221 25.30 0.26 -1.01
N ALA A 222 24.62 -0.83 -1.37
CA ALA A 222 23.17 -0.93 -1.25
C ALA A 222 22.77 -0.83 0.24
N GLY A 223 21.83 0.05 0.55
CA GLY A 223 21.21 0.16 1.86
C GLY A 223 20.13 -0.91 2.07
N ALA A 224 19.30 -0.71 3.10
CA ALA A 224 18.09 -1.49 3.23
C ALA A 224 17.12 -1.13 2.08
N GLY A 225 16.77 -2.12 1.27
CA GLY A 225 15.64 -2.01 0.35
C GLY A 225 14.31 -2.34 1.04
N THR A 226 13.23 -2.47 0.27
CA THR A 226 11.99 -3.13 0.70
C THR A 226 12.25 -4.60 1.04
N GLY A 227 12.58 -4.85 2.30
CA GLY A 227 12.80 -6.19 2.85
C GLY A 227 11.51 -6.90 3.26
N THR A 228 11.65 -7.99 4.02
CA THR A 228 10.51 -8.72 4.59
C THR A 228 9.60 -7.77 5.40
N PRO A 229 8.27 -7.74 5.14
CA PRO A 229 7.35 -6.88 5.86
C PRO A 229 7.39 -7.04 7.39
N THR A 230 7.51 -5.92 8.09
CA THR A 230 7.51 -5.86 9.55
C THR A 230 6.20 -5.35 10.16
N THR A 231 5.29 -4.83 9.33
CA THR A 231 3.95 -4.35 9.73
C THR A 231 2.90 -4.76 8.69
N ALA A 232 1.61 -4.73 9.06
CA ALA A 232 0.51 -4.93 8.12
C ALA A 232 0.56 -3.93 6.93
N ALA A 233 0.91 -2.67 7.20
CA ALA A 233 1.12 -1.63 6.18
C ALA A 233 2.24 -1.99 5.18
N ALA A 234 3.38 -2.46 5.68
CA ALA A 234 4.48 -2.91 4.82
C ALA A 234 4.09 -4.16 4.00
N ALA A 235 3.23 -5.04 4.53
CA ALA A 235 2.74 -6.22 3.81
C ALA A 235 1.78 -5.84 2.66
N ALA A 236 0.93 -4.84 2.86
CA ALA A 236 0.09 -4.26 1.80
C ALA A 236 0.95 -3.57 0.73
N ALA A 237 1.87 -2.68 1.11
CA ALA A 237 2.76 -2.01 0.15
C ALA A 237 3.59 -3.00 -0.70
N ALA A 238 4.14 -4.05 -0.07
CA ALA A 238 4.86 -5.11 -0.77
C ALA A 238 3.98 -5.88 -1.76
N ARG A 239 2.69 -6.08 -1.46
CA ARG A 239 1.71 -6.69 -2.37
C ARG A 239 1.42 -5.81 -3.59
N ALA A 240 1.39 -4.48 -3.41
CA ALA A 240 1.25 -3.52 -4.49
C ALA A 240 2.49 -3.41 -5.40
N GLY A 241 3.52 -4.22 -5.18
CA GLY A 241 4.77 -4.17 -5.94
C GLY A 241 5.68 -3.01 -5.55
N TYR A 242 5.43 -2.32 -4.43
CA TYR A 242 6.26 -1.18 -4.02
C TYR A 242 7.70 -1.60 -3.75
N ALA A 243 8.62 -0.95 -4.44
CA ALA A 243 10.05 -1.00 -4.15
C ALA A 243 10.52 0.34 -3.59
N SER A 244 11.43 0.29 -2.61
CA SER A 244 12.24 1.43 -2.18
C SER A 244 13.67 0.93 -2.10
N CYS A 245 14.54 1.45 -2.96
CA CYS A 245 15.92 1.00 -3.12
C CYS A 245 16.86 2.15 -2.79
N SER A 246 17.79 1.93 -1.87
CA SER A 246 18.74 2.94 -1.43
C SER A 246 20.18 2.53 -1.69
N TRP A 247 21.04 3.50 -2.00
CA TRP A 247 22.48 3.31 -2.16
C TRP A 247 23.25 4.46 -1.54
N SER A 248 24.44 4.18 -1.04
CA SER A 248 25.34 5.15 -0.42
C SER A 248 26.79 4.86 -0.78
N ASP A 249 27.67 5.85 -0.68
CA ASP A 249 29.11 5.68 -0.87
C ASP A 249 29.83 6.43 0.25
N ALA A 250 30.44 5.67 1.17
CA ALA A 250 31.14 6.24 2.33
C ALA A 250 32.51 6.84 1.99
N THR A 251 33.03 6.61 0.79
CA THR A 251 34.29 7.19 0.31
C THR A 251 34.09 8.58 -0.30
N SER A 252 32.86 8.90 -0.72
CA SER A 252 32.54 10.19 -1.32
C SER A 252 32.31 11.29 -0.29
N ALA A 253 33.29 12.18 -0.15
CA ALA A 253 33.11 13.44 0.58
C ALA A 253 32.08 14.40 -0.07
N ALA A 254 31.53 14.06 -1.24
CA ALA A 254 30.59 14.86 -2.01
C ALA A 254 29.17 14.27 -2.09
N TYR A 255 28.94 13.01 -1.70
CA TYR A 255 27.66 12.34 -1.91
C TYR A 255 27.16 11.55 -0.69
N SER A 256 26.03 11.98 -0.14
CA SER A 256 25.28 11.29 0.91
C SER A 256 23.97 10.71 0.38
N GLY A 257 24.08 9.63 -0.39
CA GLY A 257 22.95 8.76 -0.72
C GLY A 257 22.14 9.08 -1.97
N LEU A 258 21.55 8.01 -2.50
CA LEU A 258 20.53 7.94 -3.55
C LEU A 258 19.40 7.04 -3.03
N THR A 259 18.15 7.42 -3.27
CA THR A 259 16.97 6.55 -3.12
C THR A 259 16.17 6.57 -4.41
N VAL A 260 15.67 5.39 -4.82
CA VAL A 260 14.69 5.25 -5.89
C VAL A 260 13.53 4.41 -5.35
N ASP A 261 12.33 5.00 -5.32
CA ASP A 261 11.10 4.29 -5.05
C ASP A 261 10.35 4.02 -6.37
N ALA A 262 9.61 2.92 -6.42
CA ALA A 262 8.81 2.51 -7.56
C ALA A 262 7.47 1.93 -7.10
N LEU A 263 6.37 2.41 -7.68
CA LEU A 263 5.02 1.89 -7.47
C LEU A 263 4.35 1.60 -8.82
N PRO A 264 4.22 0.32 -9.22
CA PRO A 264 3.40 -0.09 -10.36
C PRO A 264 1.91 0.18 -10.12
N ASN A 265 1.16 0.48 -11.19
CA ASN A 265 -0.23 0.98 -11.13
C ASN A 265 -0.31 2.30 -10.34
N GLY A 266 0.62 3.21 -10.65
CA GLY A 266 0.91 4.40 -9.87
C GLY A 266 0.19 5.68 -10.31
N ASP A 267 -0.50 5.72 -11.46
CA ASP A 267 -1.06 6.95 -12.04
C ASP A 267 -2.04 7.67 -11.09
N ASP A 268 -2.95 6.97 -10.40
CA ASP A 268 -3.89 7.62 -9.48
C ASP A 268 -3.21 8.20 -8.23
N GLY A 269 -2.21 7.51 -7.68
CA GLY A 269 -1.36 8.05 -6.61
C GLY A 269 -0.53 9.26 -7.06
N TRP A 270 0.08 9.18 -8.24
CA TRP A 270 0.86 10.26 -8.84
C TRP A 270 -0.03 11.49 -9.14
N ARG A 271 -1.27 11.29 -9.60
CA ARG A 271 -2.24 12.38 -9.78
C ARG A 271 -2.53 13.09 -8.47
N ASN A 272 -2.68 12.35 -7.36
CA ASN A 272 -2.87 12.93 -6.04
C ASN A 272 -1.64 13.75 -5.60
N LEU A 273 -0.41 13.24 -5.82
CA LEU A 273 0.82 14.02 -5.64
C LEU A 273 0.79 15.33 -6.44
N SER A 274 0.44 15.27 -7.73
CA SER A 274 0.45 16.45 -8.62
C SER A 274 -0.53 17.55 -8.22
N LEU A 275 -1.52 17.23 -7.38
CA LEU A 275 -2.51 18.17 -6.82
C LEU A 275 -2.18 18.57 -5.38
N THR A 276 -1.18 17.97 -4.74
CA THR A 276 -0.83 18.22 -3.34
C THR A 276 0.02 19.49 -3.20
N SER A 277 -0.55 20.51 -2.56
CA SER A 277 0.18 21.69 -2.09
C SER A 277 0.79 21.48 -0.71
N GLY A 278 1.88 22.19 -0.39
CA GLY A 278 2.50 22.14 0.94
C GLY A 278 3.47 20.97 1.14
N LEU A 279 4.03 20.45 0.04
CA LEU A 279 5.07 19.43 0.09
C LEU A 279 6.36 19.97 0.75
N ALA A 280 7.08 19.09 1.46
CA ALA A 280 8.35 19.38 2.11
C ALA A 280 9.43 19.85 1.11
N ILE A 281 9.40 19.28 -0.10
CA ILE A 281 10.07 19.79 -1.29
C ILE A 281 8.95 20.27 -2.22
N PRO A 282 8.80 21.59 -2.48
CA PRO A 282 7.88 22.07 -3.50
C PRO A 282 8.31 21.54 -4.87
N LEU A 283 7.38 20.91 -5.59
CA LEU A 283 7.64 20.31 -6.90
C LEU A 283 7.01 21.15 -8.03
N GLU A 284 7.73 21.29 -9.14
CA GLU A 284 7.31 21.98 -10.36
C GLU A 284 7.35 21.03 -11.57
N PRO A 285 6.53 21.24 -12.62
CA PRO A 285 6.54 20.39 -13.82
C PRO A 285 7.91 20.30 -14.50
N LEU A 286 8.30 19.09 -14.90
CA LEU A 286 9.55 18.80 -15.61
C LEU A 286 9.26 18.09 -16.95
N ASP A 287 9.70 18.69 -18.05
CA ASP A 287 9.54 18.14 -19.40
C ASP A 287 10.62 17.10 -19.74
N GLY A 288 10.24 16.10 -20.55
CA GLY A 288 11.19 15.14 -21.15
C GLY A 288 11.52 13.91 -20.30
N PHE A 289 10.67 13.59 -19.32
CA PHE A 289 10.80 12.43 -18.43
C PHE A 289 9.46 11.68 -18.36
N GLY A 290 9.40 10.49 -18.97
CA GLY A 290 8.19 9.67 -19.00
C GLY A 290 7.02 10.37 -19.70
N GLU A 291 5.80 10.09 -19.23
CA GLU A 291 4.58 10.78 -19.66
C GLU A 291 4.41 12.14 -18.96
N LYS A 292 4.80 12.20 -17.68
CA LYS A 292 4.67 13.35 -16.79
C LYS A 292 5.79 13.27 -15.75
N ALA A 293 6.39 14.40 -15.39
CA ALA A 293 7.30 14.46 -14.24
C ALA A 293 7.17 15.77 -13.48
N LEU A 294 7.56 15.73 -12.21
CA LEU A 294 7.67 16.84 -11.29
C LEU A 294 9.08 16.84 -10.68
N THR A 295 9.64 18.00 -10.36
CA THR A 295 10.97 18.14 -9.77
C THR A 295 11.05 19.24 -8.73
N GLY A 296 11.93 19.09 -7.74
CA GLY A 296 12.23 20.14 -6.78
C GLY A 296 13.51 19.86 -6.00
N CYS A 297 14.04 20.89 -5.35
CA CYS A 297 15.15 20.75 -4.40
C CYS A 297 14.92 21.61 -3.15
N ALA A 298 15.06 21.00 -1.96
CA ALA A 298 15.06 21.71 -0.68
C ALA A 298 15.93 20.98 0.35
N GLY A 299 16.43 21.70 1.35
CA GLY A 299 17.19 21.10 2.46
C GLY A 299 18.51 20.40 2.08
N GLY A 300 19.04 20.62 0.87
CA GLY A 300 20.21 19.90 0.35
C GLY A 300 19.86 18.59 -0.36
N VAL A 301 18.58 18.30 -0.59
CA VAL A 301 18.07 17.15 -1.33
C VAL A 301 17.37 17.63 -2.60
N CYS A 302 17.53 16.89 -3.69
CA CYS A 302 16.81 17.08 -4.95
C CYS A 302 16.00 15.82 -5.28
N GLU A 303 14.82 16.03 -5.83
CA GLU A 303 13.79 15.01 -6.02
C GLU A 303 13.16 15.14 -7.41
N ILE A 304 12.87 13.99 -8.04
CA ILE A 304 12.06 13.90 -9.26
C ILE A 304 11.03 12.78 -9.09
N ASP A 305 9.76 13.11 -9.30
CA ASP A 305 8.64 12.18 -9.34
C ASP A 305 8.11 12.07 -10.77
N ALA A 306 8.31 10.92 -11.42
CA ALA A 306 7.94 10.67 -12.80
C ALA A 306 6.94 9.52 -12.94
N LEU A 307 6.01 9.65 -13.89
CA LEU A 307 5.10 8.59 -14.32
C LEU A 307 5.53 8.09 -15.70
N ALA A 308 5.81 6.80 -15.82
CA ALA A 308 6.12 6.14 -17.09
C ALA A 308 5.61 4.69 -17.06
N ASP A 309 4.93 4.28 -18.13
CA ASP A 309 4.40 2.91 -18.31
C ASP A 309 3.58 2.41 -17.10
N ASP A 310 2.74 3.32 -16.55
CA ASP A 310 1.92 3.15 -15.34
C ASP A 310 2.71 2.83 -14.04
N VAL A 311 4.01 3.11 -14.02
CA VAL A 311 4.84 3.09 -12.81
C VAL A 311 5.12 4.51 -12.36
N TRP A 312 4.79 4.82 -11.10
CA TRP A 312 5.25 6.03 -10.42
C TRP A 312 6.67 5.75 -9.88
N TRP A 313 7.64 6.44 -10.45
CA TRP A 313 9.03 6.47 -10.01
C TRP A 313 9.31 7.72 -9.18
N ARG A 314 9.95 7.58 -8.04
CA ARG A 314 10.44 8.70 -7.22
C ARG A 314 11.94 8.56 -7.03
N VAL A 315 12.71 9.54 -7.49
CA VAL A 315 14.18 9.55 -7.39
C VAL A 315 14.61 10.68 -6.46
N THR A 316 15.38 10.36 -5.43
CA THR A 316 15.90 11.32 -4.44
C THR A 316 17.43 11.25 -4.39
N VAL A 317 18.11 12.38 -4.56
CA VAL A 317 19.58 12.50 -4.46
C VAL A 317 19.98 13.67 -3.57
N THR A 318 21.15 13.58 -2.93
CA THR A 318 21.73 14.76 -2.26
C THR A 318 22.31 15.76 -3.26
N GLY A 319 21.91 17.03 -3.13
CA GLY A 319 22.69 18.22 -3.48
C GLY A 319 22.81 18.62 -4.94
N ASP A 320 22.38 17.79 -5.90
CA ASP A 320 22.67 17.98 -7.33
C ASP A 320 21.44 17.70 -8.21
N PRO A 321 20.76 18.74 -8.76
CA PRO A 321 19.60 18.56 -9.61
C PRO A 321 19.93 17.93 -10.97
N ALA A 322 21.10 18.26 -11.55
CA ALA A 322 21.52 17.68 -12.83
C ALA A 322 21.81 16.17 -12.67
N LYS A 323 22.24 15.74 -11.49
CA LYS A 323 22.32 14.32 -11.13
C LYS A 323 20.95 13.69 -10.88
N ALA A 324 20.02 14.38 -10.21
CA ALA A 324 18.66 13.88 -10.04
C ALA A 324 18.05 13.54 -11.41
N GLU A 325 18.18 14.47 -12.36
CA GLU A 325 17.83 14.27 -13.76
C GLU A 325 18.57 13.09 -14.40
N ALA A 326 19.91 13.05 -14.30
CA ALA A 326 20.70 11.99 -14.94
C ALA A 326 20.33 10.59 -14.44
N VAL A 327 20.15 10.43 -13.13
CA VAL A 327 19.72 9.16 -12.51
C VAL A 327 18.29 8.82 -12.92
N THR A 328 17.37 9.78 -12.95
CA THR A 328 15.99 9.52 -13.38
C THR A 328 15.94 9.10 -14.85
N ARG A 329 16.75 9.69 -15.74
CA ARG A 329 16.87 9.20 -17.13
C ARG A 329 17.42 7.78 -17.22
N ALA A 330 18.31 7.37 -16.30
CA ALA A 330 18.83 6.00 -16.26
C ALA A 330 17.77 5.01 -15.75
N VAL A 331 17.01 5.36 -14.71
CA VAL A 331 15.87 4.57 -14.20
C VAL A 331 14.82 4.38 -15.31
N LEU A 332 14.35 5.46 -15.93
CA LEU A 332 13.34 5.41 -16.99
C LEU A 332 13.82 4.75 -18.29
N ALA A 333 15.13 4.56 -18.48
CA ALA A 333 15.68 3.80 -19.60
C ALA A 333 15.83 2.30 -19.33
N ASN A 334 15.66 1.88 -18.07
CA ASN A 334 15.66 0.48 -17.62
C ASN A 334 14.25 -0.07 -17.35
N ALA A 335 13.23 0.81 -17.31
CA ALA A 335 11.82 0.48 -17.09
C ALA A 335 11.20 -0.32 -18.25
#